data_AF-A0A349SCE5-F1
#
_entry.id   AF-A0A349SCE5-F1
#
_cell.length_a   1.000
_cell.length_b   1.000
_cell.length_c   1.000
_cell.angle_alpha   90.00
_cell.angle_beta   90.00
_cell.angle_gamma   90.00
#
_symmetry.space_group_name_H-M   'P 1'
#
loop_
_entity.id
_entity.type
_entity.pdbx_description
1 polymer ?
#
loop_
_entity_poly.entity_id
_entity_poly.type
_entity_poly.pdbx_seq_one_letter_code
_entity_poly.pdbx_strand_id
1 'polypeptide(L)'
;MSEQPTAVQIKILDKEYQINCPPSEQEALMKSARYLDENMRTIKGRGNIHGAEKIAVMAALNITHDMLRKNLLINETRQASALQLRSLEEKIDAALIGARQLEL
;
A
#
# COMPACT_ATOMS: atom_id res chain seq x y z
N MET A 1 -14.85 24.68 7.51
CA MET A 1 -14.24 24.42 8.83
C MET A 1 -12.76 24.15 8.57
N SER A 2 -11.86 24.94 9.15
CA SER A 2 -10.45 24.95 8.76
C SER A 2 -9.70 23.73 9.31
N GLU A 3 -9.10 22.92 8.44
CA GLU A 3 -8.21 21.81 8.81
C GLU A 3 -6.86 22.32 9.30
N GLN A 4 -6.84 22.95 10.48
CA GLN A 4 -5.58 23.37 11.06
C GLN A 4 -4.82 22.14 11.60
N PRO A 5 -3.52 21.99 11.26
CA PRO A 5 -2.69 20.93 11.81
C PRO A 5 -2.66 21.01 13.34
N THR A 6 -2.90 19.89 14.00
CA THR A 6 -2.76 19.77 15.46
C THR A 6 -1.60 18.85 15.79
N ALA A 7 -0.96 19.07 16.94
CA ALA A 7 0.13 18.23 17.40
C ALA A 7 -0.43 16.89 17.91
N VAL A 8 -0.12 15.80 17.20
CA VAL A 8 -0.49 14.44 17.56
C VAL A 8 0.72 13.73 18.16
N GLN A 9 0.54 13.16 19.35
CA GLN A 9 1.56 12.30 19.96
C GLN A 9 1.41 10.85 19.51
N ILE A 10 2.51 10.25 19.09
CA ILE A 10 2.61 8.84 18.69
C ILE A 10 3.79 8.19 19.40
N LYS A 11 3.74 6.86 19.56
CA LYS A 11 4.81 6.08 20.19
C LYS A 11 5.30 5.02 19.23
N ILE A 12 6.62 4.98 19.01
CA ILE A 12 7.29 4.04 18.10
C ILE A 12 8.56 3.53 18.77
N LEU A 13 8.68 2.21 18.89
CA LEU A 13 9.78 1.50 19.57
C LEU A 13 10.12 2.13 20.93
N ASP A 14 9.08 2.32 21.74
CA ASP A 14 9.15 2.87 23.11
C ASP A 14 9.58 4.34 23.20
N LYS A 15 9.73 5.04 22.06
CA LYS A 15 9.99 6.48 21.98
C LYS A 15 8.73 7.25 21.59
N GLU A 16 8.52 8.39 22.23
CA GLU A 16 7.40 9.31 21.93
C GLU A 16 7.84 10.35 20.90
N TYR A 17 6.94 10.65 19.97
CA TYR A 17 7.12 11.62 18.90
C TYR A 17 5.89 12.51 18.82
N GLN A 18 6.11 13.79 18.50
CA GLN A 18 5.04 14.76 18.27
C GLN A 18 5.07 15.18 16.80
N ILE A 19 3.96 14.95 16.09
CA ILE A 19 3.82 15.20 14.66
C ILE A 19 2.66 16.17 14.44
N ASN A 20 2.88 17.21 13.65
CA ASN A 20 1.79 18.10 13.23
C ASN A 20 0.98 17.40 12.13
N CYS A 21 -0.31 17.19 12.37
CA CYS A 21 -1.18 16.42 11.48
C CYS A 21 -2.58 17.04 11.44
N PRO A 22 -3.16 17.26 10.23
CA PRO A 22 -4.54 17.71 10.12
C PRO A 22 -5.51 16.62 10.63
N PRO A 23 -6.70 16.99 11.13
CA PRO A 23 -7.67 16.03 11.69
C PRO A 23 -8.02 14.87 10.75
N SER A 24 -8.11 15.11 9.44
CA SER A 24 -8.43 14.12 8.41
C SER A 24 -7.36 13.03 8.23
N GLU A 25 -6.11 13.31 8.57
CA GLU A 25 -4.99 12.37 8.39
C GLU A 25 -4.58 11.66 9.68
N GLN A 26 -5.13 12.04 10.84
CA GLN A 26 -4.69 11.49 12.13
C GLN A 26 -4.84 9.97 12.21
N GLU A 27 -5.92 9.41 11.67
CA GLU A 27 -6.12 7.96 11.66
C GLU A 27 -5.05 7.26 10.79
N ALA A 28 -4.73 7.84 9.63
CA ALA A 28 -3.69 7.32 8.73
C ALA A 28 -2.31 7.40 9.37
N LEU A 29 -2.00 8.50 10.06
CA LEU A 29 -0.78 8.64 10.85
C LEU A 29 -0.68 7.58 11.95
N MET A 30 -1.75 7.38 12.72
CA MET A 30 -1.79 6.37 13.79
C MET A 30 -1.61 4.95 13.25
N LYS A 31 -2.23 4.62 12.12
CA LYS A 31 -2.02 3.34 11.43
C LYS A 31 -0.57 3.17 10.98
N SER A 32 0.02 4.23 10.41
CA SER A 32 1.40 4.23 9.92
C SER A 32 2.41 4.06 11.07
N ALA A 33 2.19 4.75 12.19
CA ALA A 33 3.01 4.65 13.39
C ALA A 33 2.99 3.23 13.98
N ARG A 34 1.80 2.61 14.09
CA ARG A 34 1.67 1.22 14.54
C ARG A 34 2.38 0.24 13.62
N TYR A 35 2.20 0.40 12.31
CA TYR A 35 2.84 -0.48 11.33
C TYR A 35 4.38 -0.38 11.37
N LEU A 36 4.91 0.83 11.54
CA LEU A 36 6.34 1.04 11.74
C LEU A 36 6.84 0.42 13.05
N ASP A 37 6.11 0.60 14.16
CA ASP A 37 6.46 0.00 15.46
C ASP A 37 6.53 -1.53 15.40
N GLU A 38 5.53 -2.18 14.79
CA GLU A 38 5.50 -3.64 14.60
C GLU A 38 6.71 -4.15 13.79
N ASN A 39 7.06 -3.46 12.71
CA ASN A 39 8.23 -3.79 11.89
C ASN A 39 9.53 -3.63 12.68
N MET A 40 9.67 -2.52 13.42
CA MET A 40 10.85 -2.26 14.26
C MET A 40 10.98 -3.29 15.40
N ARG A 41 9.87 -3.67 16.05
CA ARG A 41 9.85 -4.71 17.09
C ARG A 41 10.21 -6.08 16.53
N THR A 42 9.72 -6.42 15.34
CA THR A 42 10.07 -7.66 14.65
C THR A 42 11.57 -7.75 14.38
N ILE A 43 12.18 -6.67 13.88
CA ILE A 43 13.63 -6.61 13.62
C ILE A 43 14.42 -6.67 14.93
N LYS A 44 13.99 -5.94 15.96
CA LYS A 44 14.60 -5.99 17.30
C LYS A 44 14.55 -7.41 17.89
N GLY A 45 13.42 -8.10 17.75
CA GLY A 45 13.21 -9.46 18.26
C GLY A 45 14.10 -10.52 17.60
N ARG A 46 14.61 -10.27 16.39
CA ARG A 46 15.60 -11.17 15.73
C ARG A 46 16.99 -11.10 16.37
N GLY A 47 17.30 -10.09 17.18
CA GLY A 47 18.56 -9.97 17.93
C GLY A 47 19.82 -9.63 17.12
N ASN A 48 19.77 -9.67 15.79
CA ASN A 48 20.96 -9.46 14.95
C ASN A 48 21.37 -7.99 14.77
N ILE A 49 20.47 -7.04 15.06
CA ILE A 49 20.69 -5.61 14.83
C ILE A 49 20.52 -4.86 16.14
N HIS A 50 21.56 -4.12 16.51
CA HIS A 50 21.61 -3.33 17.75
C HIS A 50 21.49 -1.84 17.40
N GLY A 51 20.69 -1.12 18.18
CA GLY A 51 20.48 0.32 18.05
C GLY A 51 19.19 0.69 17.31
N ALA A 52 18.42 1.59 17.91
CA ALA A 52 17.11 2.00 17.41
C ALA A 52 17.18 2.66 16.02
N GLU A 53 18.25 3.39 15.72
CA GLU A 53 18.46 4.05 14.43
C GLU A 53 18.63 3.04 13.29
N LYS A 54 19.50 2.03 13.48
CA LYS A 54 19.68 0.95 12.49
C LYS A 54 18.40 0.13 12.32
N ILE A 55 17.69 -0.14 13.41
CA ILE A 55 16.38 -0.82 13.36
C ILE A 55 15.37 -0.01 12.55
N ALA A 56 15.31 1.32 12.75
CA ALA A 56 14.41 2.21 12.01
C ALA A 56 14.73 2.22 10.51
N VAL A 57 16.01 2.32 10.13
CA VAL A 57 16.45 2.28 8.73
C VAL A 57 16.06 0.96 8.07
N MET A 58 16.28 -0.16 8.76
CA MET A 58 15.90 -1.48 8.24
C MET A 58 14.38 -1.66 8.13
N ALA A 59 13.62 -1.15 9.09
CA ALA A 59 12.16 -1.16 9.02
C ALA A 59 11.68 -0.33 7.82
N ALA A 60 12.19 0.89 7.64
CA ALA A 60 11.86 1.74 6.52
C ALA A 60 12.19 1.09 5.17
N LEU A 61 13.35 0.43 5.07
CA LEU A 61 13.77 -0.29 3.86
C LEU A 61 12.82 -1.45 3.53
N ASN A 62 12.46 -2.27 4.52
CA ASN A 62 11.54 -3.40 4.34
C ASN A 62 10.16 -2.91 3.89
N ILE A 63 9.62 -1.89 4.55
CA ILE A 63 8.32 -1.29 4.21
C ILE A 63 8.33 -0.73 2.79
N THR A 64 9.40 -0.03 2.41
CA THR A 64 9.56 0.54 1.06
C THR A 64 9.63 -0.58 0.02
N HIS A 65 10.38 -1.64 0.29
CA HIS A 65 10.48 -2.80 -0.59
C HIS A 65 9.10 -3.45 -0.82
N ASP A 66 8.34 -3.67 0.26
CA ASP A 66 6.99 -4.25 0.18
C ASP A 66 6.03 -3.37 -0.61
N MET A 67 6.09 -2.04 -0.42
CA MET A 67 5.28 -1.09 -1.18
C MET A 67 5.61 -1.15 -2.68
N LEU A 68 6.90 -1.11 -3.03
CA LEU A 68 7.34 -1.19 -4.44
C LEU A 68 6.92 -2.51 -5.09
N ARG A 69 7.04 -3.61 -4.35
CA ARG A 69 6.59 -4.94 -4.81
C ARG A 69 5.08 -4.99 -5.03
N LYS A 70 4.28 -4.44 -4.11
CA LYS A 70 2.81 -4.36 -4.27
C LYS A 70 2.42 -3.52 -5.47
N ASN A 71 3.10 -2.39 -5.70
CA ASN A 71 2.84 -1.54 -6.86
C ASN A 71 3.13 -2.27 -8.18
N LEU A 72 4.21 -3.06 -8.24
CA LEU A 72 4.50 -3.89 -9.41
C LEU A 72 3.37 -4.92 -9.66
N LEU A 73 2.96 -5.66 -8.63
CA LEU A 73 1.89 -6.66 -8.74
C LEU A 73 0.55 -6.05 -9.17
N ILE A 74 0.20 -4.86 -8.67
CA ILE A 74 -1.00 -4.13 -9.09
C ILE A 74 -0.93 -3.79 -10.57
N ASN A 75 0.23 -3.33 -11.06
CA ASN A 75 0.41 -2.98 -12.46
C ASN A 75 0.31 -4.21 -13.37
N GLU A 76 0.95 -5.33 -12.99
CA GLU A 76 0.83 -6.60 -13.71
C GLU A 76 -0.62 -7.09 -13.75
N THR A 77 -1.32 -7.03 -12.61
CA THR A 77 -2.74 -7.42 -12.52
C THR A 77 -3.63 -6.55 -13.40
N ARG A 78 -3.38 -5.23 -13.45
CA ARG A 78 -4.10 -4.30 -14.32
C ARG A 78 -3.87 -4.63 -15.79
N GLN A 79 -2.63 -4.93 -16.18
CA GLN A 79 -2.32 -5.33 -17.56
C GLN A 79 -3.01 -6.64 -17.94
N ALA A 80 -2.96 -7.65 -17.08
CA ALA A 80 -3.66 -8.92 -17.30
C ALA A 80 -5.17 -8.72 -17.44
N SER A 81 -5.77 -7.91 -16.57
CA SER A 81 -7.21 -7.58 -16.62
C SER A 81 -7.59 -6.86 -17.92
N ALA A 82 -6.75 -5.93 -18.38
CA ALA A 82 -6.98 -5.22 -19.65
C ALA A 82 -6.94 -6.15 -20.86
N LEU A 83 -6.03 -7.13 -20.87
CA LEU A 83 -5.96 -8.14 -21.93
C LEU A 83 -7.19 -9.06 -21.92
N GLN A 84 -7.65 -9.48 -20.74
CA GLN A 84 -8.87 -10.27 -20.59
C GLN A 84 -10.10 -9.50 -21.07
N LEU A 85 -10.19 -8.21 -20.75
CA LEU A 85 -11.28 -7.35 -21.21
C LEU A 85 -11.33 -7.25 -22.74
N ARG A 86 -10.18 -7.01 -23.39
CA ARG A 86 -10.09 -6.99 -24.86
C ARG A 86 -10.50 -8.32 -25.49
N SER A 87 -10.05 -9.44 -24.92
CA SER A 87 -10.45 -10.76 -25.43
C SER A 87 -11.96 -11.01 -25.28
N LEU A 88 -12.58 -10.47 -24.24
CA LEU A 88 -14.03 -10.56 -24.05
C LEU A 88 -14.77 -9.68 -25.06
N GLU A 89 -14.29 -8.45 -25.30
CA GLU A 89 -14.81 -7.55 -26.35
C GLU A 89 -14.79 -8.25 -27.72
N GLU A 90 -13.65 -8.82 -28.12
CA GLU A 90 -13.50 -9.54 -29.39
C GLU A 90 -14.48 -10.74 -29.52
N LYS A 91 -14.72 -11.47 -28.42
CA LYS A 91 -15.66 -12.60 -28.42
C LYS A 91 -17.11 -12.13 -28.54
N ILE A 92 -17.46 -11.02 -27.90
CA ILE A 92 -18.80 -10.42 -28.01
C ILE A 92 -19.02 -9.96 -29.45
N ASP A 93 -18.07 -9.25 -30.05
CA ASP A 93 -18.15 -8.79 -31.43
C ASP A 93 -18.30 -9.97 -32.41
N ALA A 94 -17.49 -11.02 -32.23
CA ALA A 94 -17.59 -12.24 -33.04
C ALA A 94 -18.96 -12.92 -32.90
N ALA A 95 -19.50 -13.01 -31.69
CA ALA A 95 -20.82 -13.61 -31.45
C ALA A 95 -21.95 -12.78 -32.08
N LEU A 96 -21.88 -11.44 -31.99
CA LEU A 96 -22.84 -10.53 -32.62
C LEU A 96 -22.82 -10.64 -34.15
N ILE A 97 -21.63 -10.72 -34.76
CA ILE A 97 -21.48 -10.94 -36.20
C ILE A 97 -22.06 -12.29 -36.60
N GLY A 98 -21.75 -13.35 -35.86
CA GLY A 98 -22.26 -14.70 -36.13
C GLY A 98 -23.79 -14.79 -36.03
N ALA A 99 -24.39 -14.17 -35.01
CA ALA A 99 -25.85 -14.12 -34.86
C ALA A 99 -26.53 -13.42 -36.04
N ARG A 100 -25.94 -12.34 -36.57
CA ARG A 100 -26.47 -11.60 -37.71
C ARG A 100 -26.41 -12.36 -39.04
N GLN A 101 -25.47 -13.30 -39.18
CA GLN A 101 -25.35 -14.15 -40.37
C GLN A 101 -26.38 -15.29 -40.40
N LEU A 102 -26.92 -15.69 -39.24
CA LEU A 102 -27.94 -16.74 -39.12
C LEU A 102 -29.36 -16.22 -39.44
N GLU A 103 -29.57 -14.91 -39.48
CA GLU A 103 -30.87 -14.28 -39.79
C GLU A 103 -31.09 -14.03 -41.31
N LEU A 104 -30.14 -14.40 -42.17
CA LEU A 104 -30.21 -14.31 -43.63
C LEU A 104 -30.31 -15.71 -44.27
#